data_AF-A0A101X166-F1
#
_entry.id   AF-A0A101X166-F1
#
_cell.length_a   1.000
_cell.length_b   1.000
_cell.length_c   1.000
_cell.angle_alpha   90.00
_cell.angle_beta   90.00
_cell.angle_gamma   90.00
#
_symmetry.space_group_name_H-M   'P 1'
#
loop_
_entity.id
_entity.type
_entity.pdbx_description
1 polymer ?
#
loop_
_entity_poly.entity_id
_entity_poly.type
_entity_poly.pdbx_seq_one_letter_code
_entity_poly.pdbx_strand_id
1 'polypeptide(L)'
;MAVGDLGKKLRGLLKDVAWILRRARKPDRESYVTIVKLSLLIVFILGAYSLIFSFLGYALTSRPSLLAAPYPENVIIIATVVILIVAALAYLLISTRGIGRGR
;
A
#
# COMPACT_ATOMS: atom_id res chain seq x y z
N MET A 1 32.28 7.88 32.54
CA MET A 1 31.42 6.85 33.20
C MET A 1 30.10 6.54 32.45
N ALA A 2 29.79 7.14 31.29
CA ALA A 2 28.46 7.00 30.66
C ALA A 2 28.29 5.85 29.63
N VAL A 3 29.36 5.41 28.96
CA VAL A 3 29.27 4.44 27.84
C VAL A 3 28.98 3.00 28.29
N GLY A 4 29.53 2.61 29.44
CA GLY A 4 29.32 1.26 30.02
C GLY A 4 27.89 1.02 30.52
N ASP A 5 27.20 2.08 30.97
CA ASP A 5 25.82 2.00 31.46
C ASP A 5 24.81 1.93 30.30
N LEU A 6 25.07 2.67 29.21
CA LEU A 6 24.31 2.61 27.97
C LEU A 6 24.38 1.23 27.31
N GLY A 7 25.56 0.61 27.26
CA GLY A 7 25.74 -0.74 26.71
C GLY A 7 24.98 -1.81 27.50
N LYS A 8 24.94 -1.70 28.84
CA LYS A 8 24.17 -2.61 29.71
C LYS A 8 22.66 -2.41 29.53
N LYS A 9 22.19 -1.17 29.43
CA LYS A 9 20.78 -0.86 29.14
C LYS A 9 20.33 -1.36 27.77
N LEU A 10 21.13 -1.16 26.73
CA LEU A 10 20.87 -1.69 25.38
C LEU A 10 20.79 -3.22 25.37
N ARG A 11 21.71 -3.90 26.06
CA ARG A 11 21.69 -5.36 26.16
C ARG A 11 20.45 -5.85 26.93
N GLY A 12 20.02 -5.12 27.96
CA GLY A 12 18.76 -5.36 28.66
C GLY A 12 17.55 -5.25 27.72
N LEU A 13 17.42 -4.12 27.02
CA LEU A 13 16.33 -3.88 26.06
C LEU A 13 16.28 -4.93 24.95
N LEU A 14 17.43 -5.33 24.40
CA LEU A 14 17.48 -6.39 23.38
C LEU A 14 17.01 -7.74 23.94
N LYS A 15 17.35 -8.05 25.19
CA LYS A 15 16.91 -9.28 25.86
C LYS A 15 15.40 -9.25 26.12
N ASP A 16 14.86 -8.10 26.49
CA ASP A 16 13.42 -7.92 26.72
C ASP A 16 12.65 -8.00 25.40
N VAL A 17 13.12 -7.36 24.33
CA VAL A 17 12.54 -7.47 22.98
C VAL A 17 12.58 -8.92 22.49
N ALA A 18 13.71 -9.62 22.67
CA ALA A 18 13.82 -11.03 22.30
C ALA A 18 12.86 -11.91 23.11
N TRP A 19 12.68 -11.62 24.40
CA TRP A 19 11.72 -12.31 25.24
C TRP A 19 10.28 -12.08 24.76
N ILE A 20 9.91 -10.83 24.46
CA ILE A 20 8.60 -10.46 23.93
C ILE A 20 8.34 -11.17 22.60
N LEU A 21 9.28 -11.13 21.66
CA LEU A 21 9.16 -11.79 20.36
C LEU A 21 9.02 -13.31 20.49
N ARG A 22 9.67 -13.92 21.48
CA ARG A 22 9.57 -15.36 21.75
C ARG A 22 8.24 -15.74 22.41
N ARG A 23 7.65 -14.83 23.19
CA ARG A 23 6.35 -15.02 23.85
C ARG A 23 5.17 -14.66 22.94
N ALA A 24 5.39 -13.79 21.96
CA ALA A 24 4.38 -13.38 21.00
C ALA A 24 3.85 -14.60 20.23
N ARG A 25 2.53 -14.73 20.19
CA ARG A 25 1.86 -15.79 19.44
C ARG A 25 2.02 -15.49 17.95
N LYS A 26 2.62 -16.42 17.20
CA LYS A 26 2.70 -16.30 15.75
C LYS A 26 1.28 -16.26 15.15
N PRO A 27 1.01 -15.37 14.19
CA PRO A 27 -0.31 -15.28 13.57
C PRO A 27 -0.62 -16.59 12.83
N ASP A 28 -1.89 -17.01 12.91
CA ASP A 28 -2.39 -18.11 12.11
C ASP A 28 -2.33 -17.73 10.62
N ARG A 29 -2.18 -18.73 9.74
CA ARG A 29 -2.06 -18.50 8.29
C ARG A 29 -3.28 -17.76 7.74
N GLU A 30 -4.49 -18.06 8.22
CA GLU A 30 -5.72 -17.39 7.77
C GLU A 30 -5.74 -15.91 8.17
N SER A 31 -5.41 -15.62 9.43
CA SER A 31 -5.33 -14.26 9.95
C SER A 31 -4.22 -13.45 9.25
N TYR A 32 -3.06 -14.08 9.02
CA TYR A 32 -1.94 -13.46 8.32
C TYR A 32 -2.31 -13.06 6.90
N VAL A 33 -2.87 -13.99 6.11
CA VAL A 33 -3.28 -13.71 4.72
C VAL A 33 -4.35 -12.63 4.68
N THR A 34 -5.27 -12.61 5.64
CA THR A 34 -6.30 -11.57 5.75
C THR A 34 -5.68 -10.19 5.96
N ILE A 35 -4.79 -10.06 6.94
CA ILE A 35 -4.11 -8.80 7.22
C ILE A 35 -3.31 -8.35 6.00
N VAL A 36 -2.54 -9.24 5.37
CA VAL A 36 -1.75 -8.93 4.17
C VAL A 36 -2.63 -8.43 3.03
N LYS A 37 -3.76 -9.08 2.77
CA LYS A 37 -4.70 -8.66 1.72
C LYS A 37 -5.31 -7.29 2.02
N LEU A 38 -5.68 -7.01 3.28
CA LEU A 38 -6.19 -5.70 3.69
C LEU A 38 -5.12 -4.62 3.59
N SER A 39 -3.88 -4.90 4.03
CA SER A 39 -2.76 -3.97 3.89
C SER A 39 -2.44 -3.67 2.42
N LEU A 40 -2.44 -4.69 1.56
CA LEU A 40 -2.26 -4.52 0.11
C LEU A 40 -3.37 -3.66 -0.51
N LEU A 41 -4.62 -3.85 -0.09
CA LEU A 41 -5.74 -3.03 -0.54
C LEU A 41 -5.54 -1.55 -0.17
N ILE A 42 -5.12 -1.26 1.06
CA ILE A 42 -4.86 0.11 1.52
C ILE A 42 -3.71 0.74 0.74
N VAL A 43 -2.59 0.03 0.59
CA VAL A 43 -1.43 0.52 -0.17
C VAL A 43 -1.81 0.77 -1.63
N PHE A 44 -2.63 -0.10 -2.21
CA PHE A 44 -3.10 0.08 -3.57
C PHE A 44 -3.96 1.34 -3.73
N ILE A 45 -4.92 1.57 -2.83
CA ILE A 45 -5.77 2.77 -2.86
C ILE A 45 -4.90 4.03 -2.79
N LEU A 46 -3.95 4.08 -1.86
CA LEU A 46 -3.03 5.20 -1.71
C LEU A 46 -2.15 5.39 -2.95
N GLY A 47 -1.64 4.30 -3.52
CA GLY A 47 -0.85 4.32 -4.75
C GLY A 47 -1.66 4.81 -5.96
N ALA A 48 -2.92 4.39 -6.07
CA ALA A 48 -3.81 4.84 -7.13
C ALA A 48 -4.09 6.35 -7.02
N TYR A 49 -4.39 6.86 -5.82
CA TYR A 49 -4.53 8.30 -5.58
C TYR A 49 -3.25 9.05 -5.96
N SER A 50 -2.09 8.57 -5.49
CA SER A 50 -0.80 9.18 -5.81
C SER A 50 -0.55 9.23 -7.32
N LEU A 51 -0.86 8.16 -8.05
CA LEU A 51 -0.70 8.09 -9.49
C LEU A 51 -1.62 9.09 -10.21
N ILE A 52 -2.89 9.17 -9.81
CA ILE A 52 -3.85 10.14 -10.38
C ILE A 52 -3.35 11.57 -10.18
N PHE A 53 -2.98 11.95 -8.96
CA PHE A 53 -2.53 13.31 -8.67
C PHE A 53 -1.18 13.63 -9.31
N SER A 54 -0.28 12.66 -9.41
CA SER A 54 1.00 12.82 -10.10
C SER A 54 0.81 13.02 -11.61
N PHE A 55 -0.07 12.22 -12.22
CA PHE A 55 -0.42 12.38 -13.63
C PHE A 55 -1.11 13.72 -13.89
N LEU A 56 -2.06 14.11 -13.03
CA LEU A 56 -2.74 15.40 -13.13
C LEU A 56 -1.75 16.55 -12.95
N GLY A 57 -0.84 16.46 -11.98
CA GLY A 57 0.23 17.44 -11.79
C GLY A 57 1.15 17.54 -13.01
N TYR A 58 1.57 16.41 -13.58
CA TYR A 58 2.37 16.36 -14.81
C TYR A 58 1.64 17.00 -16.00
N ALA A 59 0.36 16.66 -16.19
CA ALA A 59 -0.47 17.21 -17.25
C ALA A 59 -0.68 18.73 -17.10
N LEU A 60 -0.86 19.23 -15.87
CA LEU A 60 -1.07 20.66 -15.62
C LEU A 60 0.23 21.48 -15.70
N THR A 61 1.36 20.96 -15.24
CA THR A 61 2.62 21.73 -15.12
C THR A 61 3.57 21.56 -16.29
N SER A 62 3.71 20.33 -16.80
CA SER A 62 4.78 19.97 -17.73
C SER A 62 4.30 19.92 -19.17
N ARG A 63 3.02 19.60 -19.39
CA ARG A 63 2.40 19.51 -20.72
C ARG A 63 0.92 19.91 -20.67
N PRO A 64 0.60 21.20 -20.47
CA PRO A 64 -0.79 21.68 -20.51
C PRO A 64 -1.48 21.36 -21.86
N SER A 65 -0.70 21.15 -22.93
CA SER A 65 -1.17 20.66 -24.23
C SER A 65 -1.76 19.24 -24.22
N LEU A 66 -1.52 18.42 -23.19
CA LEU A 66 -2.20 17.11 -23.03
C LEU A 66 -3.67 17.28 -22.62
N LEU A 67 -3.98 18.31 -21.82
CA LEU A 67 -5.36 18.66 -21.48
C LEU A 67 -6.06 19.40 -22.63
N ALA A 68 -5.29 20.11 -23.45
CA ALA A 68 -5.74 20.75 -24.68
C ALA A 68 -5.58 19.86 -25.93
N ALA A 69 -5.25 18.57 -25.78
CA ALA A 69 -5.11 17.66 -26.90
C ALA A 69 -6.46 17.56 -27.63
N PRO A 70 -6.47 17.64 -28.97
CA PRO A 70 -7.71 17.64 -29.72
C PRO A 70 -8.49 16.35 -29.45
N TYR A 71 -9.81 16.50 -29.31
CA TYR A 71 -10.71 15.37 -29.25
C TYR A 71 -10.48 14.46 -30.47
N PRO A 72 -10.36 13.12 -30.31
CA PRO A 72 -10.72 12.33 -29.13
C PRO A 72 -9.54 11.86 -28.25
N GLU A 73 -8.31 12.28 -28.53
CA GLU A 73 -7.10 11.68 -27.97
C GLU A 73 -6.99 11.89 -26.45
N ASN A 74 -7.42 13.05 -25.97
CA ASN A 74 -7.58 13.36 -24.55
C ASN A 74 -8.54 12.41 -23.82
N VAL A 75 -9.67 12.06 -24.45
CA VAL A 75 -10.68 11.14 -23.89
C VAL A 75 -10.11 9.73 -23.80
N ILE A 76 -9.35 9.30 -24.80
CA ILE A 76 -8.73 7.97 -24.80
C ILE A 76 -7.73 7.83 -23.65
N ILE A 77 -6.91 8.85 -23.42
CA ILE A 77 -5.92 8.87 -22.34
C ILE A 77 -6.63 8.78 -20.98
N ILE A 78 -7.62 9.63 -20.74
CA ILE A 78 -8.39 9.64 -19.49
C ILE A 78 -9.12 8.31 -19.30
N ALA A 79 -9.80 7.81 -20.32
CA ALA A 79 -10.51 6.53 -20.28
C ALA A 79 -9.58 5.37 -19.97
N THR A 80 -8.36 5.35 -20.54
CA THR A 80 -7.37 4.31 -20.27
C THR A 80 -6.93 4.32 -18.81
N VAL A 81 -6.67 5.50 -18.24
CA VAL A 81 -6.33 5.63 -16.81
C VAL A 81 -7.48 5.14 -15.93
N VAL A 82 -8.71 5.54 -16.23
CA VAL A 82 -9.90 5.10 -15.49
C VAL A 82 -10.08 3.58 -15.58
N ILE A 83 -9.92 2.99 -16.77
CA ILE A 83 -10.02 1.53 -16.98
C ILE A 83 -8.95 0.80 -16.17
N LEU A 84 -7.71 1.27 -16.15
CA LEU A 84 -6.65 0.65 -15.36
C LEU A 84 -6.95 0.68 -13.86
N ILE A 85 -7.47 1.79 -13.35
CA ILE A 85 -7.88 1.93 -11.94
C ILE A 85 -9.02 0.96 -11.62
N VAL A 86 -10.06 0.91 -12.47
CA VAL A 86 -11.22 0.03 -12.30
C VAL A 86 -10.82 -1.45 -12.39
N ALA A 87 -9.97 -1.82 -13.35
CA ALA A 87 -9.49 -3.19 -13.51
C ALA A 87 -8.68 -3.65 -12.29
N ALA A 88 -7.85 -2.78 -11.74
CA ALA A 88 -7.06 -3.08 -10.56
C ALA A 88 -7.92 -3.13 -9.27
N LEU A 89 -8.93 -2.25 -9.15
CA LEU A 89 -9.96 -2.34 -8.11
C LEU A 89 -10.76 -3.66 -8.21
N ALA A 90 -11.17 -4.05 -9.41
CA ALA A 90 -11.89 -5.29 -9.64
C ALA A 90 -11.03 -6.52 -9.29
N TYR A 91 -9.76 -6.52 -9.69
CA TYR A 91 -8.80 -7.57 -9.31
C TYR A 91 -8.65 -7.67 -7.79
N LEU A 92 -8.54 -6.54 -7.11
CA LEU A 92 -8.45 -6.50 -5.66
C LEU A 92 -9.74 -6.96 -4.98
N LEU A 93 -10.91 -6.56 -5.46
CA LEU A 93 -12.20 -7.04 -4.97
C LEU A 93 -12.33 -8.55 -5.15
N ILE A 94 -11.91 -9.10 -6.28
CA ILE A 94 -11.90 -10.55 -6.51
C ILE A 94 -10.91 -11.26 -5.57
N SER A 95 -9.72 -10.70 -5.39
CA SER A 95 -8.68 -11.23 -4.48
C SER A 95 -9.10 -11.20 -2.99
N THR A 96 -9.88 -10.18 -2.61
CA THR A 96 -10.38 -9.96 -1.24
C THR A 96 -11.76 -10.56 -0.99
N ARG A 97 -12.53 -10.95 -2.02
CA ARG A 97 -13.88 -11.54 -1.91
C ARG A 97 -13.99 -12.83 -1.09
N GLY A 98 -12.88 -13.52 -0.85
CA GLY A 98 -12.81 -14.71 0.01
C GLY A 98 -12.48 -14.42 1.47
N ILE A 99 -12.22 -13.17 1.84
CA ILE A 99 -11.95 -12.76 3.23
C ILE A 99 -13.26 -12.87 4.01
N GLY A 100 -13.31 -13.81 4.98
CA GLY A 100 -14.49 -14.04 5.83
C GLY A 100 -15.40 -15.20 5.44
N ARG A 101 -15.05 -16.02 4.43
CA ARG A 101 -15.81 -17.25 4.09
C ARG A 101 -15.28 -18.54 4.73
N GLY A 102 -14.23 -18.45 5.53
CA GLY A 102 -13.73 -19.55 6.35
C GLY A 102 -13.63 -19.09 7.80
N ARG A 103 -14.59 -19.52 8.61
CA ARG A 103 -14.79 -19.27 10.05
C ARG A 103 -15.49 -17.97 10.42
#